data_AF-A0A182NTQ1-F1
#
_entry.id   AF-A0A182NTQ1-F1
#
_cell.length_a   1.000
_cell.length_b   1.000
_cell.length_c   1.000
_cell.angle_alpha   90.00
_cell.angle_beta   90.00
_cell.angle_gamma   90.00
#
_symmetry.space_group_name_H-M   'P 1'
#
loop_
_entity.id
_entity.type
_entity.pdbx_description
1 polymer ?
#
loop_
_entity_poly.entity_id
_entity_poly.type
_entity_poly.pdbx_seq_one_letter_code
_entity_poly.pdbx_strand_id
1 'polypeptide(L)'
;MADTLARNVLLDVEQAVALFEELTQAGGHDTPRTLLSAVVHKLCEEELGHVLEIVRFLRRYYQCRTEHTEQRVGTLLVGIEELLRYLDALVACVPRTGCTLLVYSLVDEVFATGADFLDLEESLQRVVNLKHSLEYVVRDAASAIAQPMADDDRHSLAALFEQISTELLKRLVDESYADCSEGLLHVCDFVEHLPCIDQQIVACQVLYRRMNMDSTGRLRVGATVLAYRIRKVMRYTDFGRAKHAAEMRKLKLKLPEGVYAITWGFVNVAGAQFMAPKPRSERIGEVKCKPAAWIETCSKAAKHELQTDDRGQSFAIKNTHTGLFLTDIEGAFCYVETTPPDRWTVEVIKRGEDVWYKVTNRRTGNSLVPAGEVRVGIDDQCDGFNLVDFNERSLVVVQKFELQRKKAACKMQ
;
A
#
# COMPACT_ATOMS: atom_id res chain seq x y z
N MET A 1 23.44 18.05 -34.91
CA MET A 1 23.43 16.56 -34.93
C MET A 1 23.00 16.00 -33.58
N ALA A 2 23.59 16.44 -32.46
CA ALA A 2 23.07 16.16 -31.12
C ALA A 2 21.58 16.55 -30.95
N ASP A 3 21.14 17.62 -31.61
CA ASP A 3 19.73 18.03 -31.62
C ASP A 3 18.79 16.99 -32.25
N THR A 4 19.21 16.37 -33.34
CA THR A 4 18.45 15.33 -34.04
C THR A 4 18.42 14.06 -33.20
N LEU A 5 19.55 13.71 -32.58
CA LEU A 5 19.63 12.57 -31.67
C LEU A 5 18.73 12.77 -30.44
N ALA A 6 18.79 13.92 -29.77
CA ALA A 6 17.93 14.24 -28.64
C ALA A 6 16.45 14.18 -29.01
N ARG A 7 16.08 14.69 -30.18
CA ARG A 7 14.71 14.59 -30.70
C ARG A 7 14.29 13.13 -30.94
N ASN A 8 15.18 12.30 -31.51
CA ASN A 8 14.88 10.90 -31.73
C ASN A 8 14.75 10.12 -30.41
N VAL A 9 15.55 10.44 -29.39
CA VAL A 9 15.42 9.82 -28.05
C VAL A 9 14.01 10.01 -27.48
N LEU A 10 13.38 11.17 -27.73
CA LEU A 10 12.02 11.44 -27.26
C LEU A 10 10.91 10.78 -28.11
N LEU A 11 11.15 10.58 -29.41
CA LEU A 11 10.08 10.22 -30.37
C LEU A 11 10.16 8.78 -30.87
N ASP A 12 11.37 8.27 -31.08
CA ASP A 12 11.62 6.94 -31.65
C ASP A 12 12.99 6.43 -31.22
N VAL A 13 12.98 5.58 -30.18
CA VAL A 13 14.20 5.00 -29.60
C VAL A 13 14.97 4.15 -30.60
N GLU A 14 14.32 3.48 -31.55
CA GLU A 14 15.01 2.65 -32.55
C GLU A 14 15.78 3.54 -33.54
N GLN A 15 15.16 4.63 -34.01
CA GLN A 15 15.86 5.63 -34.84
C GLN A 15 16.98 6.32 -34.06
N ALA A 16 16.82 6.53 -32.75
CA ALA A 16 17.86 7.09 -31.91
C ALA A 16 19.07 6.14 -31.81
N VAL A 17 18.84 4.84 -31.64
CA VAL A 17 19.91 3.82 -31.59
C VAL A 17 20.67 3.78 -32.92
N ALA A 18 19.97 3.68 -34.05
CA ALA A 18 20.60 3.67 -35.37
C ALA A 18 21.46 4.93 -35.62
N LEU A 19 20.91 6.12 -35.32
CA LEU A 19 21.64 7.38 -35.48
C LEU A 19 22.84 7.46 -34.54
N PHE A 20 22.74 6.94 -33.31
CA PHE A 20 23.85 6.93 -32.36
C PHE A 20 25.00 6.02 -32.83
N GLU A 21 24.68 4.85 -33.38
CA GLU A 21 25.67 3.95 -33.96
C GLU A 21 26.37 4.58 -35.17
N GLU A 22 25.63 5.21 -36.07
CA GLU A 22 26.22 5.94 -37.21
C GLU A 22 27.19 7.03 -36.74
N LEU A 23 26.79 7.83 -35.74
CA LEU A 23 27.61 8.93 -35.22
C LEU A 23 28.89 8.44 -34.51
N THR A 24 28.83 7.27 -33.86
CA THR A 24 29.98 6.70 -33.13
C THR A 24 30.91 5.88 -34.03
N GLN A 25 30.41 5.34 -35.16
CA GLN A 25 31.21 4.58 -36.13
C GLN A 25 31.84 5.46 -37.22
N ALA A 26 31.26 6.61 -37.55
CA ALA A 26 31.70 7.45 -38.68
C ALA A 26 33.06 8.17 -38.50
N GLY A 27 33.89 7.78 -37.54
CA GLY A 27 35.24 8.35 -37.35
C GLY A 27 35.26 9.84 -36.99
N GLY A 28 34.14 10.38 -36.50
CA GLY A 28 34.03 11.76 -36.02
C GLY A 28 34.79 11.99 -34.71
N HIS A 29 35.15 13.25 -34.44
CA HIS A 29 35.82 13.68 -33.20
C HIS A 29 34.99 13.44 -31.92
N ASP A 30 33.70 13.17 -32.03
CA ASP A 30 32.78 13.06 -30.90
C ASP A 30 32.77 11.64 -30.31
N THR A 31 33.30 11.50 -29.11
CA THR A 31 33.22 10.27 -28.31
C THR A 31 31.78 9.96 -27.87
N PRO A 32 31.44 8.71 -27.53
CA PRO A 32 30.15 8.37 -26.91
C PRO A 32 29.82 9.25 -25.70
N ARG A 33 30.82 9.60 -24.89
CA ARG A 33 30.67 10.49 -23.73
C ARG A 33 30.21 11.89 -24.10
N THR A 34 30.82 12.51 -25.12
CA THR A 34 30.45 13.87 -25.54
C THR A 34 29.04 13.92 -26.12
N LEU A 35 28.65 12.91 -26.90
CA LEU A 35 27.28 12.82 -27.45
C LEU A 35 26.24 12.63 -26.33
N LEU A 36 26.47 11.69 -25.42
CA LEU A 36 25.54 11.42 -24.32
C LEU A 36 25.43 12.60 -23.36
N SER A 37 26.55 13.26 -23.03
CA SER A 37 26.54 14.45 -22.18
C SER A 37 25.72 15.58 -22.81
N ALA A 38 25.84 15.80 -24.13
CA ALA A 38 25.04 16.77 -24.86
C ALA A 38 23.54 16.43 -24.87
N VAL A 39 23.19 15.15 -25.05
CA VAL A 39 21.79 14.69 -25.00
C VAL A 39 21.20 14.86 -23.60
N VAL A 40 21.92 14.44 -22.55
CA VAL A 40 21.47 14.57 -21.16
C VAL A 40 21.26 16.03 -20.80
N HIS A 41 22.23 16.89 -21.09
CA HIS A 41 22.13 18.31 -20.78
C HIS A 41 20.92 18.93 -21.49
N LYS A 42 20.79 18.70 -22.80
CA LYS A 42 19.72 19.29 -23.60
C LYS A 42 18.33 18.83 -23.15
N LEU A 43 18.13 17.53 -22.99
CA LEU A 43 16.81 16.99 -22.66
C LEU A 43 16.42 17.30 -21.22
N CYS A 44 17.35 17.17 -20.28
CA CYS A 44 17.01 17.33 -18.87
C CYS A 44 16.93 18.80 -18.42
N GLU A 45 17.54 19.75 -19.16
CA GLU A 45 17.31 21.18 -18.96
C GLU A 45 15.86 21.59 -19.22
N GLU A 46 15.19 20.93 -20.17
CA GLU A 46 13.80 21.22 -20.52
C GLU A 46 12.82 20.58 -19.52
N GLU A 47 12.97 19.28 -19.25
CA GLU A 47 12.07 18.55 -18.37
C GLU A 47 12.74 17.34 -17.71
N LEU A 48 12.59 17.20 -16.40
CA LEU A 48 13.12 16.06 -15.65
C LEU A 48 12.48 14.73 -16.10
N GLY A 49 11.25 14.76 -16.62
CA GLY A 49 10.56 13.62 -17.20
C GLY A 49 11.34 12.95 -18.34
N HIS A 50 12.18 13.69 -19.07
CA HIS A 50 12.98 13.14 -20.16
C HIS A 50 14.06 12.15 -19.70
N VAL A 51 14.40 12.10 -18.40
CA VAL A 51 15.29 11.06 -17.85
C VAL A 51 14.75 9.67 -18.16
N LEU A 52 13.43 9.49 -18.15
CA LEU A 52 12.80 8.21 -18.48
C LEU A 52 13.13 7.77 -19.91
N GLU A 53 13.05 8.69 -20.87
CA GLU A 53 13.31 8.39 -22.28
C GLU A 53 14.80 8.11 -22.53
N ILE A 54 15.69 8.82 -21.82
CA ILE A 54 17.14 8.52 -21.87
C ILE A 54 17.42 7.13 -21.29
N VAL A 55 16.81 6.77 -20.16
CA VAL A 55 16.95 5.42 -19.56
C VAL A 55 16.44 4.34 -20.52
N ARG A 56 15.30 4.56 -21.18
CA ARG A 56 14.76 3.64 -22.20
C ARG A 56 15.71 3.49 -23.38
N PHE A 57 16.26 4.60 -23.87
CA PHE A 57 17.26 4.59 -24.93
C PHE A 57 18.51 3.79 -24.54
N LEU A 58 19.09 4.06 -23.36
CA LEU A 58 20.28 3.35 -22.87
C LEU A 58 20.02 1.84 -22.68
N ARG A 59 18.87 1.50 -22.09
CA ARG A 59 18.42 0.10 -21.95
C ARG A 59 18.30 -0.58 -23.30
N ARG A 60 17.67 0.08 -24.28
CA ARG A 60 17.46 -0.47 -25.60
C ARG A 60 18.77 -0.66 -26.36
N TYR A 61 19.65 0.34 -26.32
CA TYR A 61 20.98 0.28 -26.90
C TYR A 61 21.79 -0.90 -26.35
N TYR A 62 21.77 -1.11 -25.03
CA TYR A 62 22.41 -2.27 -24.40
C TYR A 62 21.86 -3.61 -24.88
N GLN A 63 20.54 -3.71 -25.07
CA GLN A 63 19.85 -4.91 -25.53
C GLN A 63 20.03 -5.21 -27.02
N CYS A 64 20.38 -4.20 -27.84
CA CYS A 64 20.68 -4.40 -29.25
C CYS A 64 21.92 -5.30 -29.39
N ARG A 65 21.75 -6.50 -29.93
CA ARG A 65 22.84 -7.48 -30.11
C ARG A 65 23.71 -7.07 -31.30
N THR A 66 24.66 -6.17 -31.05
CA THR A 66 25.75 -5.86 -31.97
C THR A 66 26.97 -6.74 -31.69
N GLU A 67 27.89 -6.85 -32.65
CA GLU A 67 29.12 -7.66 -32.52
C GLU A 67 30.10 -7.14 -31.45
N HIS A 68 29.93 -5.89 -30.97
CA HIS A 68 30.83 -5.22 -30.01
C HIS A 68 30.23 -5.10 -28.59
N THR A 69 30.27 -6.18 -27.80
CA THR A 69 29.74 -6.19 -26.42
C THR A 69 30.43 -5.19 -25.49
N GLU A 70 31.76 -5.04 -25.57
CA GLU A 70 32.51 -4.12 -24.70
C GLU A 70 32.10 -2.66 -24.91
N GLN A 71 31.92 -2.26 -26.16
CA GLN A 71 31.50 -0.90 -26.52
C GLN A 71 30.09 -0.59 -26.01
N ARG A 72 29.17 -1.56 -26.07
CA ARG A 72 27.81 -1.41 -25.54
C ARG A 72 27.81 -1.19 -24.03
N VAL A 73 28.52 -2.04 -23.30
CA VAL A 73 28.67 -1.93 -21.84
C VAL A 73 29.33 -0.61 -21.46
N GLY A 74 30.41 -0.22 -22.15
CA GLY A 74 31.08 1.05 -21.91
C GLY A 74 30.18 2.26 -22.17
N THR A 75 29.41 2.26 -23.26
CA THR A 75 28.45 3.33 -23.59
C THR A 75 27.35 3.45 -22.54
N LEU A 76 26.80 2.31 -22.10
CA LEU A 76 25.78 2.26 -21.06
C LEU A 76 26.28 2.86 -19.74
N LEU A 77 27.47 2.45 -19.29
CA LEU A 77 28.10 2.96 -18.07
C LEU A 77 28.34 4.47 -18.14
N VAL A 78 28.84 4.95 -19.28
CA VAL A 78 29.03 6.39 -19.51
C VAL A 78 27.70 7.13 -19.46
N GLY A 79 26.65 6.61 -20.10
CA GLY A 79 25.31 7.22 -20.05
C GLY A 79 24.75 7.30 -18.63
N ILE A 80 24.93 6.24 -17.85
CA ILE A 80 24.54 6.20 -16.43
C ILE A 80 25.34 7.25 -15.63
N GLU A 81 26.65 7.33 -15.80
CA GLU A 81 27.50 8.33 -15.12
C GLU A 81 27.09 9.77 -15.44
N GLU A 82 26.77 10.07 -16.71
CA GLU A 82 26.32 11.42 -17.11
C GLU A 82 24.95 11.76 -16.50
N LEU A 83 24.00 10.81 -16.50
CA LEU A 83 22.70 10.99 -15.85
C LEU A 83 22.84 11.22 -14.34
N LEU A 84 23.66 10.42 -13.65
CA LEU A 84 23.89 10.58 -12.23
C LEU A 84 24.54 11.91 -11.91
N ARG A 85 25.53 12.35 -12.70
CA ARG A 85 26.16 13.67 -12.53
C ARG A 85 25.14 14.80 -12.65
N TYR A 86 24.21 14.71 -13.59
CA TYR A 86 23.13 15.67 -13.72
C TYR A 86 22.20 15.64 -12.51
N LEU A 87 21.72 14.46 -12.13
CA LEU A 87 20.78 14.29 -11.01
C LEU A 87 21.39 14.71 -9.67
N ASP A 88 22.68 14.48 -9.45
CA ASP A 88 23.38 14.88 -8.22
C ASP A 88 23.57 16.39 -8.09
N ALA A 89 23.55 17.12 -9.20
CA ALA A 89 23.54 18.58 -9.20
C ALA A 89 22.17 19.18 -8.83
N LEU A 90 21.09 18.39 -8.89
CA LEU A 90 19.74 18.86 -8.59
C LEU A 90 19.45 18.89 -7.08
N VAL A 91 18.56 19.81 -6.68
CA VAL A 91 18.01 19.85 -5.32
C VAL A 91 17.28 18.55 -5.00
N ALA A 92 17.42 18.05 -3.78
CA ALA A 92 16.72 16.86 -3.33
C ALA A 92 15.19 17.07 -3.31
N CYS A 93 14.47 16.24 -4.06
CA CYS A 93 13.01 16.22 -4.15
C CYS A 93 12.52 14.83 -4.61
N VAL A 94 11.23 14.54 -4.45
CA VAL A 94 10.65 13.24 -4.85
C VAL A 94 10.85 12.92 -6.33
N PRO A 95 10.64 13.87 -7.28
CA PRO A 95 10.93 13.61 -8.69
C PRO A 95 12.38 13.19 -8.95
N ARG A 96 13.36 13.87 -8.31
CA ARG A 96 14.78 13.48 -8.40
C ARG A 96 14.98 12.06 -7.88
N THR A 97 14.42 11.72 -6.70
CA THR A 97 14.51 10.38 -6.13
C THR A 97 13.95 9.32 -7.06
N GLY A 98 12.81 9.59 -7.71
CA GLY A 98 12.21 8.70 -8.71
C GLY A 98 13.11 8.50 -9.94
N CYS A 99 13.69 9.58 -10.47
CA CYS A 99 14.65 9.49 -11.57
C CYS A 99 15.92 8.71 -11.21
N THR A 100 16.48 8.94 -10.02
CA THR A 100 17.64 8.16 -9.54
C THR A 100 17.26 6.69 -9.34
N LEU A 101 16.03 6.39 -8.91
CA LEU A 101 15.53 5.02 -8.78
C LEU A 101 15.40 4.31 -10.14
N LEU A 102 14.99 5.01 -11.20
CA LEU A 102 15.02 4.47 -12.57
C LEU A 102 16.44 4.08 -12.99
N VAL A 103 17.42 4.95 -12.72
CA VAL A 103 18.83 4.67 -13.04
C VAL A 103 19.33 3.46 -12.23
N TYR A 104 18.99 3.39 -10.94
CA TYR A 104 19.29 2.21 -10.12
C TYR A 104 18.66 0.94 -10.69
N SER A 105 17.40 0.97 -11.15
CA SER A 105 16.74 -0.19 -11.76
C SER A 105 17.49 -0.68 -13.00
N LEU A 106 17.99 0.24 -13.84
CA LEU A 106 18.80 -0.11 -15.00
C LEU A 106 20.13 -0.78 -14.58
N VAL A 107 20.83 -0.22 -13.58
CA VAL A 107 22.06 -0.81 -13.05
C VAL A 107 21.81 -2.20 -12.46
N ASP A 108 20.70 -2.37 -11.72
CA ASP A 108 20.33 -3.64 -11.10
C ASP A 108 20.00 -4.72 -12.14
N GLU A 109 19.27 -4.35 -13.21
CA GLU A 109 18.99 -5.22 -14.36
C GLU A 109 20.28 -5.70 -15.05
N VAL A 110 21.20 -4.77 -15.33
CA VAL A 110 22.48 -5.05 -15.98
C VAL A 110 23.35 -5.96 -15.13
N PHE A 111 23.39 -5.70 -13.82
CA PHE A 111 24.10 -6.54 -12.87
C PHE A 111 23.50 -7.96 -12.81
N ALA A 112 22.17 -8.09 -12.83
CA ALA A 112 21.49 -9.38 -12.83
C ALA A 112 21.74 -10.21 -14.10
N THR A 113 21.95 -9.56 -15.26
CA THR A 113 22.21 -10.27 -16.51
C THR A 113 23.55 -11.00 -16.54
N GLY A 114 24.59 -10.54 -15.80
CA GLY A 114 25.84 -11.24 -15.45
C GLY A 114 26.73 -11.82 -16.57
N ALA A 115 26.15 -12.57 -17.49
CA ALA A 115 26.78 -13.27 -18.61
C ALA A 115 27.50 -12.34 -19.59
N ASP A 116 27.06 -11.08 -19.74
CA ASP A 116 27.70 -10.11 -20.64
C ASP A 116 29.05 -9.59 -20.09
N PHE A 117 29.40 -9.92 -18.84
CA PHE A 117 30.61 -9.45 -18.16
C PHE A 117 31.72 -10.49 -18.00
N LEU A 118 31.54 -11.71 -18.53
CA LEU A 118 32.47 -12.83 -18.29
C LEU A 118 33.93 -12.51 -18.67
N ASP A 119 34.15 -11.64 -19.66
CA ASP A 119 35.47 -11.19 -20.11
C ASP A 119 35.75 -9.70 -19.80
N LEU A 120 34.92 -9.03 -18.99
CA LEU A 120 34.96 -7.59 -18.73
C LEU A 120 35.04 -7.23 -17.24
N GLU A 121 36.09 -7.71 -16.55
CA GLU A 121 36.27 -7.54 -15.10
C GLU A 121 36.22 -6.07 -14.64
N GLU A 122 36.87 -5.15 -15.36
CA GLU A 122 36.85 -3.73 -14.99
C GLU A 122 35.44 -3.13 -15.07
N SER A 123 34.69 -3.49 -16.11
CA SER A 123 33.30 -3.02 -16.28
C SER A 123 32.38 -3.61 -15.22
N LEU A 124 32.57 -4.88 -14.86
CA LEU A 124 31.82 -5.51 -13.76
C LEU A 124 32.08 -4.80 -12.44
N GLN A 125 33.35 -4.52 -12.12
CA GLN A 125 33.70 -3.78 -10.90
C GLN A 125 33.08 -2.39 -10.87
N ARG A 126 33.04 -1.70 -12.03
CA ARG A 126 32.34 -0.41 -12.16
C ARG A 126 30.84 -0.52 -11.88
N VAL A 127 30.15 -1.51 -12.46
CA VAL A 127 28.71 -1.76 -12.18
C VAL A 127 28.48 -2.04 -10.71
N VAL A 128 29.31 -2.88 -10.09
CA VAL A 128 29.22 -3.21 -8.65
C VAL A 128 29.37 -1.96 -7.80
N ASN A 129 30.35 -1.12 -8.10
CA ASN A 129 30.58 0.13 -7.37
C ASN A 129 29.40 1.10 -7.53
N LEU A 130 28.85 1.23 -8.75
CA LEU A 130 27.67 2.05 -9.03
C LEU A 130 26.44 1.54 -8.28
N LYS A 131 26.21 0.23 -8.26
CA LYS A 131 25.08 -0.36 -7.53
C LYS A 131 25.18 -0.04 -6.04
N HIS A 132 26.35 -0.24 -5.43
CA HIS A 132 26.58 0.09 -4.02
C HIS A 132 26.44 1.58 -3.74
N SER A 133 26.93 2.45 -4.63
CA SER A 133 26.82 3.90 -4.45
C SER A 133 25.40 4.41 -4.58
N LEU A 134 24.52 3.71 -5.31
CA LEU A 134 23.13 4.08 -5.50
C LEU A 134 22.17 3.41 -4.51
N GLU A 135 22.64 2.45 -3.71
CA GLU A 135 21.81 1.67 -2.78
C GLU A 135 20.97 2.54 -1.84
N TYR A 136 21.46 3.73 -1.48
CA TYR A 136 20.73 4.69 -0.65
C TYR A 136 19.40 5.13 -1.26
N VAL A 137 19.27 5.14 -2.59
CA VAL A 137 18.05 5.61 -3.28
C VAL A 137 16.85 4.73 -2.96
N VAL A 138 17.08 3.43 -2.74
CA VAL A 138 16.02 2.48 -2.38
C VAL A 138 15.44 2.89 -1.02
N ARG A 139 16.30 3.19 -0.06
CA ARG A 139 15.90 3.66 1.28
C ARG A 139 15.20 5.02 1.21
N ASP A 140 15.71 5.94 0.40
CA ASP A 140 15.12 7.29 0.29
C ASP A 140 13.75 7.25 -0.39
N ALA A 141 13.59 6.41 -1.42
CA ALA A 141 12.30 6.15 -2.07
C ALA A 141 11.31 5.46 -1.11
N ALA A 142 11.77 4.45 -0.37
CA ALA A 142 10.95 3.78 0.65
C ALA A 142 10.50 4.76 1.75
N SER A 143 11.39 5.62 2.22
CA SER A 143 11.10 6.68 3.18
C SER A 143 10.08 7.68 2.64
N ALA A 144 10.21 8.09 1.38
CA ALA A 144 9.25 8.97 0.72
C ALA A 144 7.85 8.33 0.62
N ILE A 145 7.77 7.05 0.24
CA ILE A 145 6.51 6.29 0.17
C ILE A 145 5.86 6.12 1.56
N ALA A 146 6.67 5.99 2.61
CA ALA A 146 6.19 5.81 3.98
C ALA A 146 5.62 7.10 4.61
N GLN A 147 5.77 8.25 3.95
CA GLN A 147 5.35 9.56 4.47
C GLN A 147 4.21 10.19 3.66
N PRO A 148 3.49 11.19 4.23
CA PRO A 148 2.53 11.96 3.46
C PRO A 148 3.19 12.61 2.24
N MET A 149 2.72 12.26 1.06
CA MET A 149 3.20 12.77 -0.23
C MET A 149 2.04 13.43 -0.97
N ALA A 150 2.31 14.49 -1.73
CA ALA A 150 1.33 15.09 -2.63
C ALA A 150 0.84 14.06 -3.67
N ASP A 151 -0.41 14.17 -4.11
CA ASP A 151 -1.00 13.20 -5.03
C ASP A 151 -0.26 13.17 -6.38
N ASP A 152 0.21 14.33 -6.87
CA ASP A 152 0.99 14.44 -8.11
C ASP A 152 2.33 13.71 -7.99
N ASP A 153 3.11 13.99 -6.94
CA ASP A 153 4.40 13.32 -6.68
C ASP A 153 4.23 11.80 -6.55
N ARG A 154 3.15 11.37 -5.89
CA ARG A 154 2.84 9.95 -5.70
C ARG A 154 2.49 9.27 -7.02
N HIS A 155 1.69 9.94 -7.85
CA HIS A 155 1.34 9.45 -9.17
C HIS A 155 2.57 9.38 -10.08
N SER A 156 3.38 10.43 -10.12
CA SER A 156 4.62 10.48 -10.91
C SER A 156 5.60 9.38 -10.49
N LEU A 157 5.82 9.18 -9.19
CA LEU A 157 6.69 8.11 -8.69
C LEU A 157 6.14 6.72 -9.02
N ALA A 158 4.83 6.51 -8.87
CA ALA A 158 4.20 5.23 -9.16
C ALA A 158 4.23 4.89 -10.66
N ALA A 159 4.09 5.87 -11.55
CA ALA A 159 4.16 5.69 -12.99
C ALA A 159 5.51 5.10 -13.45
N LEU A 160 6.59 5.38 -12.73
CA LEU A 160 7.92 4.83 -13.03
C LEU A 160 7.97 3.30 -12.93
N PHE A 161 7.04 2.68 -12.21
CA PHE A 161 6.96 1.23 -12.06
C PHE A 161 6.47 0.50 -13.32
N GLU A 162 6.11 1.20 -14.38
CA GLU A 162 6.04 0.59 -15.72
C GLU A 162 7.41 0.09 -16.20
N GLN A 163 8.49 0.70 -15.70
CA GLN A 163 9.86 0.50 -16.19
C GLN A 163 10.77 -0.12 -15.13
N ILE A 164 10.28 -0.26 -13.90
CA ILE A 164 11.01 -0.83 -12.77
C ILE A 164 10.59 -2.28 -12.57
N SER A 165 11.56 -3.13 -12.23
CA SER A 165 11.32 -4.56 -12.01
C SER A 165 10.37 -4.83 -10.83
N THR A 166 9.62 -5.92 -10.92
CA THR A 166 8.74 -6.37 -9.82
C THR A 166 9.51 -6.76 -8.56
N GLU A 167 10.78 -7.18 -8.68
CA GLU A 167 11.62 -7.47 -7.51
C GLU A 167 12.00 -6.19 -6.75
N LEU A 168 12.33 -5.12 -7.46
CA LEU A 168 12.60 -3.82 -6.83
C LEU A 168 11.33 -3.24 -6.19
N LEU A 169 10.16 -3.40 -6.83
CA LEU A 169 8.88 -3.05 -6.21
C LEU A 169 8.65 -3.80 -4.90
N LYS A 170 8.85 -5.13 -4.87
CA LYS A 170 8.69 -5.92 -3.64
C LYS A 170 9.60 -5.38 -2.54
N ARG A 171 10.85 -5.09 -2.88
CA ARG A 171 11.84 -4.57 -1.94
C ARG A 171 11.43 -3.20 -1.38
N LEU A 172 11.01 -2.27 -2.24
CA LEU A 172 10.58 -0.93 -1.84
C LEU A 172 9.34 -0.97 -0.95
N VAL A 173 8.36 -1.80 -1.30
CA VAL A 173 7.15 -1.97 -0.48
C VAL A 173 7.51 -2.56 0.90
N ASP A 174 8.40 -3.56 0.94
CA ASP A 174 8.87 -4.16 2.20
C ASP A 174 9.59 -3.12 3.08
N GLU A 175 10.54 -2.35 2.51
CA GLU A 175 11.31 -1.33 3.22
C GLU A 175 10.47 -0.11 3.63
N SER A 176 9.45 0.25 2.84
CA SER A 176 8.55 1.38 3.14
C SER A 176 7.63 1.10 4.32
N TYR A 177 7.35 -0.17 4.61
CA TYR A 177 6.60 -0.55 5.79
C TYR A 177 7.53 -0.60 7.01
N ALA A 178 7.59 0.53 7.73
CA ALA A 178 8.40 0.68 8.94
C ALA A 178 7.69 0.22 10.24
N ASP A 179 6.90 -0.86 10.16
CA ASP A 179 6.13 -1.44 11.28
C ASP A 179 5.19 -0.43 11.98
N CYS A 180 4.75 0.61 11.24
CA CYS A 180 3.90 1.68 11.73
C CYS A 180 2.59 1.76 10.92
N SER A 181 1.45 1.81 11.62
CA SER A 181 0.13 1.89 10.98
C SER A 181 -0.14 3.19 10.24
N GLU A 182 0.50 4.30 10.65
CA GLU A 182 0.40 5.57 9.93
C GLU A 182 1.13 5.48 8.58
N GLY A 183 2.32 4.84 8.56
CA GLY A 183 3.05 4.56 7.33
C GLY A 183 2.30 3.64 6.38
N LEU A 184 1.63 2.59 6.89
CA LEU A 184 0.86 1.64 6.06
C LEU A 184 -0.20 2.34 5.19
N LEU A 185 -0.82 3.41 5.71
CA LEU A 185 -1.77 4.22 4.96
C LEU A 185 -1.13 4.81 3.70
N HIS A 186 0.02 5.47 3.87
CA HIS A 186 0.75 6.13 2.80
C HIS A 186 1.27 5.12 1.78
N VAL A 187 1.74 3.96 2.24
CA VAL A 187 2.12 2.85 1.34
C VAL A 187 0.90 2.36 0.56
N CYS A 188 -0.26 2.17 1.19
CA CYS A 188 -1.48 1.74 0.49
C CYS A 188 -2.00 2.79 -0.51
N ASP A 189 -1.82 4.08 -0.20
CA ASP A 189 -2.12 5.18 -1.11
C ASP A 189 -1.18 5.12 -2.32
N PHE A 190 0.13 4.92 -2.12
CA PHE A 190 1.08 4.74 -3.21
C PHE A 190 0.74 3.53 -4.09
N VAL A 191 0.41 2.39 -3.45
CA VAL A 191 0.01 1.15 -4.15
C VAL A 191 -1.21 1.38 -5.05
N GLU A 192 -2.12 2.28 -4.70
CA GLU A 192 -3.28 2.60 -5.53
C GLU A 192 -2.90 3.14 -6.91
N HIS A 193 -1.80 3.91 -6.99
CA HIS A 193 -1.35 4.56 -8.22
C HIS A 193 -0.41 3.68 -9.06
N LEU A 194 -0.06 2.47 -8.60
CA LEU A 194 0.75 1.56 -9.41
C LEU A 194 0.03 1.24 -10.73
N PRO A 195 0.74 1.27 -11.87
CA PRO A 195 0.15 1.27 -13.21
C PRO A 195 -0.57 -0.02 -13.57
N CYS A 196 -0.17 -1.16 -12.98
CA CYS A 196 -0.75 -2.46 -13.26
C CYS A 196 -1.37 -3.10 -12.02
N ILE A 197 -2.55 -3.71 -12.18
CA ILE A 197 -3.24 -4.42 -11.10
C ILE A 197 -2.41 -5.56 -10.51
N ASP A 198 -1.58 -6.24 -11.31
CA ASP A 198 -0.70 -7.30 -10.82
C ASP A 198 0.37 -6.75 -9.88
N GLN A 199 0.88 -5.54 -10.13
CA GLN A 199 1.80 -4.85 -9.21
C GLN A 199 1.10 -4.49 -7.89
N GLN A 200 -0.17 -4.03 -7.96
CA GLN A 200 -0.97 -3.78 -6.76
C GLN A 200 -1.19 -5.06 -5.95
N ILE A 201 -1.39 -6.20 -6.62
CA ILE A 201 -1.55 -7.50 -5.98
C ILE A 201 -0.25 -7.92 -5.28
N VAL A 202 0.88 -7.83 -5.98
CA VAL A 202 2.21 -8.16 -5.43
C VAL A 202 2.52 -7.28 -4.20
N ALA A 203 2.27 -5.98 -4.27
CA ALA A 203 2.48 -5.07 -3.14
C ALA A 203 1.63 -5.46 -1.92
N CYS A 204 0.34 -5.77 -2.12
CA CYS A 204 -0.52 -6.27 -1.05
C CYS A 204 0.01 -7.57 -0.40
N GLN A 205 0.59 -8.48 -1.19
CA GLN A 205 1.18 -9.72 -0.69
C GLN A 205 2.42 -9.47 0.16
N VAL A 206 3.27 -8.53 -0.27
CA VAL A 206 4.48 -8.13 0.48
C VAL A 206 4.08 -7.52 1.81
N LEU A 207 3.16 -6.54 1.81
CA LEU A 207 2.63 -5.92 3.02
C LEU A 207 2.06 -6.97 3.98
N TYR A 208 1.20 -7.86 3.48
CA TYR A 208 0.63 -8.91 4.33
C TYR A 208 1.70 -9.84 4.92
N ARG A 209 2.72 -10.23 4.13
CA ARG A 209 3.81 -11.08 4.62
C ARG A 209 4.59 -10.35 5.71
N ARG A 210 4.95 -9.09 5.47
CA ARG A 210 5.72 -8.27 6.40
C ARG A 210 4.98 -8.10 7.73
N MET A 211 3.70 -7.71 7.67
CA MET A 211 2.81 -7.61 8.83
C MET A 211 2.66 -8.93 9.63
N ASN A 212 2.95 -10.09 9.04
CA ASN A 212 2.90 -11.39 9.73
C ASN A 212 4.25 -11.86 10.27
N MET A 213 5.37 -11.40 9.72
CA MET A 213 6.71 -11.79 10.17
C MET A 213 7.15 -11.04 11.43
N ASP A 214 6.47 -9.95 11.78
CA ASP A 214 6.79 -9.19 12.99
C ASP A 214 6.67 -10.04 14.25
N SER A 215 7.82 -10.25 14.88
CA SER A 215 8.10 -11.13 16.03
C SER A 215 7.33 -10.76 17.31
N THR A 216 6.58 -9.67 17.30
CA THR A 216 5.67 -9.30 18.40
C THR A 216 4.33 -10.02 18.32
N GLY A 217 4.02 -10.74 17.22
CA GLY A 217 2.82 -11.56 17.07
C GLY A 217 1.54 -10.75 16.92
N ARG A 218 1.63 -9.51 16.41
CA ARG A 218 0.56 -8.52 16.48
C ARG A 218 0.23 -7.98 15.09
N LEU A 219 -0.79 -8.56 14.46
CA LEU A 219 -1.55 -7.94 13.38
C LEU A 219 -2.39 -6.75 13.94
N ARG A 220 -1.83 -5.88 14.79
CA ARG A 220 -2.61 -5.06 15.75
C ARG A 220 -3.25 -3.82 15.15
N VAL A 221 -2.62 -3.13 14.22
CA VAL A 221 -3.10 -1.83 13.73
C VAL A 221 -2.92 -1.73 12.22
N GLY A 222 -3.95 -1.29 11.50
CA GLY A 222 -3.89 -1.11 10.04
C GLY A 222 -4.27 -2.34 9.20
N ALA A 223 -4.58 -3.49 9.83
CA ALA A 223 -5.07 -4.67 9.10
C ALA A 223 -6.33 -4.37 8.26
N THR A 224 -7.20 -3.49 8.75
CA THR A 224 -8.37 -3.00 8.00
C THR A 224 -8.00 -2.07 6.85
N VAL A 225 -6.90 -1.33 6.93
CA VAL A 225 -6.38 -0.49 5.83
C VAL A 225 -5.92 -1.40 4.68
N LEU A 226 -5.11 -2.42 4.98
CA LEU A 226 -4.71 -3.41 3.98
C LEU A 226 -5.92 -4.17 3.41
N ALA A 227 -6.85 -4.60 4.26
CA ALA A 227 -8.06 -5.29 3.81
C ALA A 227 -8.93 -4.41 2.90
N TYR A 228 -9.07 -3.12 3.24
CA TYR A 228 -9.76 -2.13 2.42
C TYR A 228 -9.09 -1.98 1.05
N ARG A 229 -7.76 -1.91 1.03
CA ARG A 229 -6.97 -1.87 -0.22
C ARG A 229 -7.21 -3.12 -1.07
N ILE A 230 -7.15 -4.30 -0.47
CA ILE A 230 -7.46 -5.58 -1.13
C ILE A 230 -8.88 -5.55 -1.71
N ARG A 231 -9.88 -5.10 -0.94
CA ARG A 231 -11.27 -4.98 -1.40
C ARG A 231 -11.39 -4.08 -2.62
N LYS A 232 -10.68 -2.96 -2.66
CA LYS A 232 -10.72 -2.01 -3.76
C LYS A 232 -10.05 -2.59 -5.02
N VAL A 233 -8.89 -3.24 -4.90
CA VAL A 233 -8.23 -3.95 -6.02
C VAL A 233 -9.16 -5.03 -6.61
N MET A 234 -9.80 -5.82 -5.75
CA MET A 234 -10.72 -6.88 -6.19
C MET A 234 -11.99 -6.37 -6.89
N ARG A 235 -12.29 -5.06 -6.81
CA ARG A 235 -13.44 -4.42 -7.47
C ARG A 235 -13.10 -3.86 -8.85
N TYR A 236 -11.82 -3.78 -9.22
CA TYR A 236 -11.45 -3.33 -10.55
C TYR A 236 -11.94 -4.31 -11.62
N THR A 237 -12.34 -3.78 -12.77
CA THR A 237 -12.99 -4.53 -13.86
C THR A 237 -12.09 -5.60 -14.46
N ASP A 238 -10.79 -5.38 -14.44
CA ASP A 238 -9.72 -6.23 -14.96
C ASP A 238 -9.22 -7.27 -13.95
N PHE A 239 -9.64 -7.21 -12.68
CA PHE A 239 -9.23 -8.17 -11.63
C PHE A 239 -9.44 -9.63 -12.01
N GLY A 240 -10.53 -9.94 -12.72
CA GLY A 240 -10.81 -11.30 -13.18
C GLY A 240 -9.75 -11.87 -14.13
N ARG A 241 -9.01 -11.00 -14.84
CA ARG A 241 -8.01 -11.35 -15.85
C ARG A 241 -6.56 -11.20 -15.35
N ALA A 242 -6.37 -10.60 -14.18
CA ALA A 242 -5.05 -10.39 -13.59
C ALA A 242 -4.33 -11.73 -13.33
N LYS A 243 -3.03 -11.78 -13.63
CA LYS A 243 -2.20 -13.00 -13.49
C LYS A 243 -2.20 -13.52 -12.05
N HIS A 244 -2.19 -12.60 -11.08
CA HIS A 244 -2.09 -12.89 -9.65
C HIS A 244 -3.44 -12.88 -8.92
N ALA A 245 -4.57 -12.84 -9.63
CA ALA A 245 -5.91 -12.77 -9.04
C ALA A 245 -6.22 -13.90 -8.05
N ALA A 246 -5.79 -15.13 -8.36
CA ALA A 246 -5.98 -16.29 -7.49
C ALA A 246 -5.24 -16.14 -6.15
N GLU A 247 -4.06 -15.53 -6.17
CA GLU A 247 -3.26 -15.30 -4.97
C GLU A 247 -3.87 -14.21 -4.10
N MET A 248 -4.43 -13.16 -4.72
CA MET A 248 -5.20 -12.14 -4.00
C MET A 248 -6.43 -12.74 -3.31
N ARG A 249 -7.14 -13.68 -3.97
CA ARG A 249 -8.26 -14.41 -3.34
C ARG A 249 -7.80 -15.24 -2.14
N LYS A 250 -6.65 -15.94 -2.25
CA LYS A 250 -6.04 -16.65 -1.13
C LYS A 250 -5.66 -15.70 0.00
N LEU A 251 -5.08 -14.55 -0.33
CA LEU A 251 -4.69 -13.53 0.63
C LEU A 251 -5.91 -13.00 1.42
N LYS A 252 -7.01 -12.68 0.73
CA LYS A 252 -8.28 -12.29 1.36
C LYS A 252 -8.73 -13.30 2.43
N LEU A 253 -8.61 -14.59 2.17
CA LEU A 253 -9.01 -15.67 3.08
C LEU A 253 -8.04 -15.86 4.26
N LYS A 254 -6.82 -15.33 4.18
CA LYS A 254 -5.83 -15.39 5.26
C LYS A 254 -5.92 -14.24 6.25
N LEU A 255 -6.69 -13.19 5.93
CA LEU A 255 -6.89 -12.06 6.84
C LEU A 255 -7.58 -12.51 8.13
N PRO A 256 -7.29 -11.88 9.30
CA PRO A 256 -8.02 -12.16 10.53
C PRO A 256 -9.53 -12.06 10.35
N GLU A 257 -10.27 -12.97 10.97
CA GLU A 257 -11.72 -13.09 10.77
C GLU A 257 -12.49 -11.78 11.05
N GLY A 258 -12.13 -11.06 12.10
CA GLY A 258 -12.75 -9.77 12.42
C GLY A 258 -12.45 -8.69 11.38
N VAL A 259 -11.24 -8.69 10.80
CA VAL A 259 -10.85 -7.78 9.72
C VAL A 259 -11.61 -8.12 8.43
N TYR A 260 -11.75 -9.41 8.13
CA TYR A 260 -12.56 -9.90 7.03
C TYR A 260 -14.03 -9.48 7.19
N ALA A 261 -14.61 -9.67 8.38
CA ALA A 261 -15.99 -9.30 8.68
C ALA A 261 -16.24 -7.80 8.55
N ILE A 262 -15.32 -6.95 9.03
CA ILE A 262 -15.37 -5.49 8.87
C ILE A 262 -15.37 -5.06 7.40
N THR A 263 -14.64 -5.79 6.57
CA THR A 263 -14.38 -5.37 5.20
C THR A 263 -15.36 -5.96 4.19
N TRP A 264 -15.83 -7.20 4.38
CA TRP A 264 -16.70 -7.92 3.44
C TRP A 264 -18.00 -8.46 4.06
N GLY A 265 -18.17 -8.38 5.38
CA GLY A 265 -19.23 -9.07 6.10
C GLY A 265 -20.29 -8.16 6.73
N PHE A 266 -21.13 -8.82 7.52
CA PHE A 266 -22.06 -8.21 8.46
C PHE A 266 -21.72 -8.72 9.86
N VAL A 267 -22.01 -7.93 10.88
CA VAL A 267 -21.84 -8.34 12.27
C VAL A 267 -23.17 -8.24 13.02
N ASN A 268 -23.35 -9.09 14.01
CA ASN A 268 -24.45 -8.97 14.95
C ASN A 268 -23.92 -8.30 16.21
N VAL A 269 -24.49 -7.16 16.56
CA VAL A 269 -24.12 -6.42 17.77
C VAL A 269 -25.25 -6.63 18.78
N ALA A 270 -24.94 -7.31 19.89
CA ALA A 270 -25.89 -7.60 20.96
C ALA A 270 -25.42 -6.97 22.29
N GLY A 271 -26.34 -6.35 23.02
CA GLY A 271 -26.05 -5.62 24.25
C GLY A 271 -27.21 -5.77 25.23
N ALA A 272 -26.92 -5.70 26.52
CA ALA A 272 -27.94 -5.85 27.57
C ALA A 272 -28.97 -4.71 27.53
N GLN A 273 -28.55 -3.50 27.13
CA GLN A 273 -29.39 -2.32 26.96
C GLN A 273 -28.75 -1.42 25.88
N PHE A 274 -29.27 -1.44 24.65
CA PHE A 274 -29.09 -0.29 23.75
C PHE A 274 -30.25 0.67 24.02
N MET A 275 -29.95 1.97 24.17
CA MET A 275 -31.00 2.97 24.21
C MET A 275 -31.51 3.16 22.79
N ALA A 276 -32.62 2.51 22.45
CA ALA A 276 -33.40 2.82 21.26
C ALA A 276 -34.43 3.90 21.63
N PRO A 277 -34.63 4.93 20.80
CA PRO A 277 -35.62 5.96 21.09
C PRO A 277 -37.01 5.33 21.14
N LYS A 278 -37.82 5.70 22.13
CA LYS A 278 -39.22 5.27 22.23
C LYS A 278 -40.02 5.65 20.97
N PRO A 279 -41.23 5.07 20.75
CA PRO A 279 -42.14 5.37 19.62
C PRO A 279 -42.44 6.85 19.34
N ARG A 280 -42.04 7.77 20.23
CA ARG A 280 -42.02 9.21 19.98
C ARG A 280 -40.57 9.66 20.04
N SER A 281 -40.12 10.38 19.01
CA SER A 281 -38.78 10.96 18.92
C SER A 281 -38.34 11.54 20.27
N GLU A 282 -37.41 10.88 20.94
CA GLU A 282 -36.74 11.41 22.13
C GLU A 282 -35.44 12.09 21.68
N ARG A 283 -35.15 13.25 22.28
CA ARG A 283 -33.81 13.85 22.20
C ARG A 283 -32.92 13.10 23.18
N ILE A 284 -31.84 12.50 22.70
CA ILE A 284 -30.74 12.04 23.56
C ILE A 284 -29.63 13.09 23.40
N GLY A 285 -29.41 13.90 24.45
CA GLY A 285 -28.63 15.12 24.34
C GLY A 285 -29.22 16.11 23.31
N GLU A 286 -28.40 16.59 22.38
CA GLU A 286 -28.81 17.53 21.31
C GLU A 286 -29.32 16.83 20.03
N VAL A 287 -29.17 15.50 19.92
CA VAL A 287 -29.45 14.75 18.70
C VAL A 287 -30.92 14.31 18.65
N LYS A 288 -31.60 14.57 17.54
CA LYS A 288 -32.95 14.02 17.29
C LYS A 288 -32.82 12.55 16.95
N CYS A 289 -33.41 11.68 17.76
CA CYS A 289 -33.34 10.25 17.53
C CYS A 289 -34.66 9.72 16.94
N LYS A 290 -34.57 8.81 15.96
CA LYS A 290 -35.73 8.14 15.36
C LYS A 290 -36.17 6.97 16.22
N PRO A 291 -37.48 6.79 16.49
CA PRO A 291 -37.97 5.60 17.15
C PRO A 291 -37.50 4.34 16.45
N ALA A 292 -36.91 3.40 17.18
CA ALA A 292 -36.61 2.07 16.68
C ALA A 292 -37.28 1.05 17.59
N ALA A 293 -37.99 0.08 17.02
CA ALA A 293 -38.58 -0.99 17.81
C ALA A 293 -37.44 -1.74 18.50
N TRP A 294 -37.44 -1.77 19.84
CA TRP A 294 -36.37 -2.33 20.67
C TRP A 294 -36.01 -3.78 20.28
N ILE A 295 -37.00 -4.52 19.77
CA ILE A 295 -36.89 -5.89 19.28
C ILE A 295 -36.13 -5.97 17.94
N GLU A 296 -36.15 -4.94 17.09
CA GLU A 296 -35.47 -4.94 15.78
C GLU A 296 -34.02 -4.49 15.86
N THR A 297 -33.66 -3.61 16.81
CA THR A 297 -32.27 -3.12 16.99
C THR A 297 -31.38 -4.03 17.82
N CYS A 298 -31.98 -4.89 18.66
CA CYS A 298 -31.25 -5.71 19.64
C CYS A 298 -31.53 -7.22 19.53
N SER A 299 -32.28 -7.66 18.53
CA SER A 299 -32.49 -9.11 18.32
C SER A 299 -31.19 -9.78 17.88
N LYS A 300 -31.06 -11.08 18.22
CA LYS A 300 -29.99 -11.94 17.70
C LYS A 300 -30.00 -12.05 16.16
N ALA A 301 -31.10 -11.66 15.52
CA ALA A 301 -31.28 -11.62 14.07
C ALA A 301 -30.90 -10.26 13.43
N ALA A 302 -30.64 -9.22 14.24
CA ALA A 302 -30.30 -7.90 13.74
C ALA A 302 -28.89 -7.89 13.11
N LYS A 303 -28.86 -7.70 11.79
CA LYS A 303 -27.62 -7.59 11.02
C LYS A 303 -27.14 -6.13 11.00
N HIS A 304 -25.84 -5.95 11.12
CA HIS A 304 -25.18 -4.65 11.03
C HIS A 304 -24.15 -4.66 9.92
N GLU A 305 -24.28 -3.70 9.01
CA GLU A 305 -23.31 -3.45 7.96
C GLU A 305 -22.19 -2.57 8.52
N LEU A 306 -20.95 -2.97 8.24
CA LEU A 306 -19.77 -2.21 8.59
C LEU A 306 -19.32 -1.42 7.36
N GLN A 307 -19.56 -0.11 7.42
CA GLN A 307 -19.28 0.80 6.32
C GLN A 307 -17.90 1.41 6.52
N THR A 308 -16.90 0.74 5.95
CA THR A 308 -15.51 1.19 5.92
C THR A 308 -15.37 2.44 5.06
N ASP A 309 -14.78 3.48 5.64
CA ASP A 309 -14.43 4.74 4.99
C ASP A 309 -12.98 5.11 5.31
N ASP A 310 -12.53 6.30 4.90
CA ASP A 310 -11.22 6.85 5.31
C ASP A 310 -10.05 5.87 5.08
N ARG A 311 -9.91 5.39 3.83
CA ARG A 311 -8.84 4.43 3.44
C ARG A 311 -8.80 3.15 4.29
N GLY A 312 -9.89 2.80 4.97
CA GLY A 312 -9.98 1.62 5.85
C GLY A 312 -9.47 1.84 7.28
N GLN A 313 -9.18 3.09 7.67
CA GLN A 313 -8.79 3.43 9.05
C GLN A 313 -9.95 3.32 10.03
N SER A 314 -11.17 3.62 9.57
CA SER A 314 -12.37 3.54 10.38
C SER A 314 -13.57 3.00 9.62
N PHE A 315 -14.63 2.72 10.37
CA PHE A 315 -15.90 2.31 9.82
C PHE A 315 -17.06 2.88 10.63
N ALA A 316 -18.21 3.04 9.98
CA ALA A 316 -19.48 3.24 10.66
C ALA A 316 -20.21 1.90 10.82
N ILE A 317 -21.00 1.76 11.87
CA ILE A 317 -21.80 0.55 12.13
C ILE A 317 -23.26 0.89 11.86
N LYS A 318 -23.83 0.36 10.78
CA LYS A 318 -25.20 0.62 10.36
C LYS A 318 -26.07 -0.60 10.64
N ASN A 319 -27.17 -0.44 11.36
CA ASN A 319 -28.17 -1.50 11.47
C ASN A 319 -28.92 -1.62 10.14
N THR A 320 -28.91 -2.81 9.51
CA THR A 320 -29.46 -2.99 8.16
C THR A 320 -30.99 -2.92 8.13
N HIS A 321 -31.66 -3.21 9.24
CA HIS A 321 -33.12 -3.23 9.33
C HIS A 321 -33.68 -1.81 9.52
N THR A 322 -33.04 -1.01 10.36
CA THR A 322 -33.51 0.35 10.69
C THR A 322 -32.82 1.44 9.86
N GLY A 323 -31.67 1.14 9.26
CA GLY A 323 -30.83 2.11 8.56
C GLY A 323 -30.08 3.09 9.47
N LEU A 324 -30.19 2.95 10.79
CA LEU A 324 -29.59 3.83 11.80
C LEU A 324 -28.15 3.43 12.13
N PHE A 325 -27.36 4.38 12.62
CA PHE A 325 -25.94 4.19 12.93
C PHE A 325 -25.69 4.09 14.44
N LEU A 326 -24.80 3.17 14.83
CA LEU A 326 -24.34 3.05 16.22
C LEU A 326 -23.50 4.28 16.58
N THR A 327 -23.92 4.95 17.65
CA THR A 327 -23.33 6.19 18.16
C THR A 327 -23.15 6.07 19.67
N ASP A 328 -22.15 6.76 20.22
CA ASP A 328 -21.93 6.87 21.66
C ASP A 328 -22.39 8.23 22.19
N ILE A 329 -23.54 8.28 22.86
CA ILE A 329 -24.09 9.52 23.41
C ILE A 329 -24.11 9.42 24.94
N GLU A 330 -23.46 10.36 25.61
CA GLU A 330 -23.44 10.47 27.08
C GLU A 330 -22.97 9.18 27.81
N GLY A 331 -22.09 8.39 27.16
CA GLY A 331 -21.58 7.15 27.72
C GLY A 331 -22.55 5.96 27.59
N ALA A 332 -23.53 6.07 26.70
CA ALA A 332 -24.43 4.99 26.30
C ALA A 332 -24.41 4.82 24.77
N PHE A 333 -24.43 3.56 24.32
CA PHE A 333 -24.51 3.24 22.90
C PHE A 333 -25.97 3.24 22.42
N CYS A 334 -26.24 3.93 21.32
CA CYS A 334 -27.58 4.09 20.75
C CYS A 334 -27.54 4.04 19.21
N TYR A 335 -28.68 3.68 18.60
CA TYR A 335 -28.86 3.75 17.15
C TYR A 335 -29.62 5.02 16.79
N VAL A 336 -28.99 5.88 16.00
CA VAL A 336 -29.52 7.20 15.63
C VAL A 336 -29.26 7.52 14.16
N GLU A 337 -30.01 8.46 13.63
CA GLU A 337 -29.74 9.04 12.31
C GLU A 337 -28.75 10.19 12.51
N THR A 338 -27.47 9.93 12.24
CA THR A 338 -26.38 10.91 12.40
C THR A 338 -25.73 11.24 11.06
N THR A 339 -25.37 12.51 10.87
CA THR A 339 -24.66 12.99 9.68
C THR A 339 -23.62 14.02 10.11
N PRO A 340 -22.30 13.71 10.03
CA PRO A 340 -21.73 12.40 9.68
C PRO A 340 -21.96 11.36 10.80
N PRO A 341 -21.94 10.05 10.48
CA PRO A 341 -22.03 8.99 11.48
C PRO A 341 -20.76 8.92 12.35
N ASP A 342 -20.91 8.40 13.58
CA ASP A 342 -19.77 8.12 14.45
C ASP A 342 -18.82 7.08 13.80
N ARG A 343 -17.52 7.32 13.96
CA ARG A 343 -16.46 6.49 13.38
C ARG A 343 -15.82 5.58 14.42
N TRP A 344 -15.62 4.34 14.04
CA TRP A 344 -15.10 3.27 14.89
C TRP A 344 -13.81 2.72 14.31
N THR A 345 -12.85 2.38 15.16
CA THR A 345 -11.61 1.68 14.78
C THR A 345 -11.62 0.29 15.38
N VAL A 346 -10.86 -0.64 14.80
CA VAL A 346 -10.63 -1.98 15.37
C VAL A 346 -9.15 -2.19 15.65
N GLU A 347 -8.83 -2.77 16.79
CA GLU A 347 -7.51 -3.30 17.11
C GLU A 347 -7.60 -4.82 17.27
N VAL A 348 -6.71 -5.57 16.60
CA VAL A 348 -6.66 -7.04 16.67
C VAL A 348 -5.64 -7.47 17.73
N ILE A 349 -6.10 -7.83 18.91
CA ILE A 349 -5.25 -8.20 20.04
C ILE A 349 -5.03 -9.71 20.03
N LYS A 350 -3.86 -10.15 19.56
CA LYS A 350 -3.42 -11.56 19.67
C LYS A 350 -2.66 -11.81 20.97
N ARG A 351 -2.95 -12.93 21.63
CA ARG A 351 -2.28 -13.45 22.85
C ARG A 351 -2.15 -14.98 22.74
N GLY A 352 -1.00 -15.48 22.29
CA GLY A 352 -0.85 -16.91 21.99
C GLY A 352 -1.70 -17.29 20.78
N GLU A 353 -2.55 -18.31 20.94
CA GLU A 353 -3.53 -18.73 19.93
C GLU A 353 -4.80 -17.87 19.96
N ASP A 354 -5.05 -17.15 21.06
CA ASP A 354 -6.26 -16.35 21.23
C ASP A 354 -6.19 -15.05 20.42
N VAL A 355 -7.27 -14.75 19.69
CA VAL A 355 -7.44 -13.51 18.92
C VAL A 355 -8.67 -12.76 19.42
N TRP A 356 -8.46 -11.49 19.78
CA TRP A 356 -9.48 -10.61 20.32
C TRP A 356 -9.61 -9.34 19.48
N TYR A 357 -10.77 -8.71 19.49
CA TYR A 357 -11.02 -7.48 18.75
C TYR A 357 -11.53 -6.39 19.68
N LYS A 358 -10.84 -5.25 19.71
CA LYS A 358 -11.26 -4.06 20.45
C LYS A 358 -11.80 -3.03 19.46
N VAL A 359 -13.09 -2.74 19.51
CA VAL A 359 -13.72 -1.74 18.64
C VAL A 359 -13.89 -0.44 19.42
N THR A 360 -13.32 0.67 18.94
CA THR A 360 -13.25 1.94 19.69
C THR A 360 -13.87 3.08 18.91
N ASN A 361 -14.75 3.86 19.56
CA ASN A 361 -15.30 5.07 18.98
C ASN A 361 -14.21 6.17 18.94
N ARG A 362 -13.93 6.74 17.76
CA ARG A 362 -12.87 7.76 17.59
C ARG A 362 -13.15 9.05 18.35
N ARG A 363 -14.43 9.44 18.47
CA ARG A 363 -14.84 10.71 19.09
C ARG A 363 -14.76 10.65 20.60
N THR A 364 -15.24 9.56 21.20
CA THR A 364 -15.32 9.43 22.67
C THR A 364 -14.18 8.63 23.28
N GLY A 365 -13.50 7.80 22.49
CA GLY A 365 -12.49 6.85 22.96
C GLY A 365 -13.06 5.64 23.72
N ASN A 366 -14.39 5.51 23.82
CA ASN A 366 -15.03 4.37 24.46
C ASN A 366 -14.99 3.14 23.53
N SER A 367 -14.82 1.96 24.12
CA SER A 367 -14.69 0.71 23.36
C SER A 367 -15.85 -0.23 23.63
N LEU A 368 -16.22 -1.00 22.59
CA LEU A 368 -17.00 -2.21 22.72
C LEU A 368 -16.05 -3.32 23.19
N VAL A 369 -16.21 -3.78 24.43
CA VAL A 369 -15.37 -4.84 25.03
C VAL A 369 -16.25 -6.06 25.35
N PRO A 370 -15.87 -7.29 24.94
CA PRO A 370 -16.60 -8.49 25.34
C PRO A 370 -16.52 -8.70 26.87
N ALA A 371 -17.60 -9.16 27.49
CA ALA A 371 -17.63 -9.43 28.93
C ALA A 371 -16.92 -10.77 29.28
N GLY A 372 -15.72 -10.70 29.88
CA GLY A 372 -15.01 -11.86 30.51
C GLY A 372 -13.65 -12.25 29.90
N GLU A 373 -12.83 -13.00 30.66
CA GLU A 373 -11.61 -13.68 30.16
C GLU A 373 -12.02 -14.83 29.23
N VAL A 374 -11.56 -14.80 27.98
CA VAL A 374 -11.68 -15.89 27.00
C VAL A 374 -10.38 -16.66 27.11
N ARG A 375 -10.44 -17.91 27.56
CA ARG A 375 -9.34 -18.87 27.47
C ARG A 375 -9.67 -19.85 26.36
N VAL A 376 -8.78 -20.02 25.39
CA VAL A 376 -8.84 -21.17 24.49
C VAL A 376 -8.24 -22.36 25.24
N GLY A 377 -9.10 -23.19 25.81
CA GLY A 377 -8.74 -24.49 26.36
C GLY A 377 -9.28 -25.57 25.43
N ILE A 378 -8.38 -26.33 24.80
CA ILE A 378 -8.73 -27.63 24.23
C ILE A 378 -8.79 -28.56 25.43
N ASP A 379 -9.97 -28.74 26.02
CA ASP A 379 -10.23 -29.91 26.85
C ASP A 379 -11.72 -30.24 26.82
N ASP A 380 -11.98 -31.51 26.50
CA ASP A 380 -13.29 -32.11 26.42
C ASP A 380 -14.01 -32.02 27.77
N GLN A 381 -15.28 -31.62 27.72
CA GLN A 381 -16.24 -31.53 28.82
C GLN A 381 -16.30 -30.17 29.54
N CYS A 382 -16.94 -29.20 28.89
CA CYS A 382 -17.93 -28.31 29.49
C CYS A 382 -18.74 -27.66 28.35
N ASP A 383 -20.08 -27.69 28.45
CA ASP A 383 -21.00 -26.97 27.56
C ASP A 383 -20.84 -25.45 27.76
N GLY A 384 -19.79 -24.90 27.16
CA GLY A 384 -19.54 -23.48 27.00
C GLY A 384 -19.52 -23.18 25.51
N PHE A 385 -20.40 -22.30 25.06
CA PHE A 385 -20.51 -21.93 23.64
C PHE A 385 -19.21 -21.31 23.15
N ASN A 386 -18.40 -22.17 22.54
CA ASN A 386 -17.24 -21.79 21.76
C ASN A 386 -17.70 -21.05 20.50
N LEU A 387 -16.98 -19.97 20.21
CA LEU A 387 -16.96 -19.34 18.90
C LEU A 387 -16.58 -20.40 17.85
N VAL A 388 -17.27 -20.33 16.71
CA VAL A 388 -17.00 -20.99 15.42
C VAL A 388 -17.73 -22.32 15.13
N ASP A 389 -18.76 -22.22 14.29
CA ASP A 389 -19.02 -23.22 13.24
C ASP A 389 -19.34 -22.45 11.93
N PHE A 390 -18.52 -22.65 10.88
CA PHE A 390 -18.60 -21.94 9.60
C PHE A 390 -18.80 -22.91 8.44
N ASN A 391 -20.05 -23.28 8.20
CA ASN A 391 -20.46 -23.63 6.84
C ASN A 391 -20.72 -22.35 6.02
N GLU A 392 -20.27 -22.39 4.77
CA GLU A 392 -20.32 -21.30 3.81
C GLU A 392 -21.69 -20.57 3.83
N ARG A 393 -21.67 -19.25 4.16
CA ARG A 393 -22.69 -18.19 3.86
C ARG A 393 -23.27 -17.38 5.03
N SER A 394 -22.90 -17.59 6.29
CA SER A 394 -23.41 -16.69 7.36
C SER A 394 -22.47 -16.62 8.56
N LEU A 395 -22.04 -15.42 8.97
CA LEU A 395 -21.37 -15.21 10.24
C LEU A 395 -22.39 -14.67 11.25
N VAL A 396 -22.71 -15.46 12.27
CA VAL A 396 -23.49 -15.08 13.45
C VAL A 396 -22.62 -15.33 14.66
N VAL A 397 -22.32 -14.29 15.45
CA VAL A 397 -21.99 -14.50 16.86
C VAL A 397 -22.56 -13.37 17.72
N VAL A 398 -23.26 -13.78 18.77
CA VAL A 398 -23.83 -12.98 19.84
C VAL A 398 -22.91 -13.13 21.05
N GLN A 399 -22.26 -12.05 21.49
CA GLN A 399 -21.72 -11.98 22.85
C GLN A 399 -21.92 -10.59 23.43
N LYS A 400 -22.27 -10.57 24.71
CA LYS A 400 -22.68 -9.42 25.50
C LYS A 400 -21.48 -8.50 25.71
N PHE A 401 -21.51 -7.30 25.14
CA PHE A 401 -20.49 -6.28 25.42
C PHE A 401 -20.78 -5.62 26.77
N GLU A 402 -19.75 -5.46 27.60
CA GLU A 402 -19.82 -4.67 28.83
C GLU A 402 -19.07 -3.34 28.67
N LEU A 403 -19.65 -2.29 29.25
CA LEU A 403 -19.19 -0.91 29.11
C LEU A 403 -17.98 -0.67 30.02
N GLN A 404 -16.78 -0.54 29.46
CA GLN A 404 -15.64 0.03 30.19
C GLN A 404 -15.56 1.54 29.98
N ARG A 405 -15.90 2.30 31.03
CA ARG A 405 -15.77 3.76 31.07
C ARG A 405 -14.32 4.16 31.35
N LYS A 406 -13.78 5.12 30.61
CA LYS A 406 -12.55 5.80 31.00
C LYS A 406 -12.80 6.52 32.33
N LYS A 407 -12.16 6.10 33.43
CA LYS A 407 -12.28 6.78 34.72
C LYS A 407 -11.84 8.24 34.53
N ALA A 408 -12.71 9.18 34.89
CA ALA A 408 -12.32 10.58 34.97
C ALA A 408 -11.16 10.71 35.96
N ALA A 409 -10.12 11.46 35.59
CA ALA A 409 -9.09 11.83 36.53
C ALA A 409 -9.77 12.56 37.69
N CYS A 410 -9.70 11.97 38.88
CA CYS A 410 -10.19 12.61 40.10
C CYS A 410 -9.33 13.85 40.32
N LYS A 411 -9.83 15.03 39.95
CA LYS A 411 -9.27 16.28 40.44
C LYS A 411 -9.72 16.40 41.88
N MET A 412 -8.80 16.11 42.81
CA MET A 412 -8.99 16.54 44.20
C MET A 412 -9.05 18.07 44.20
N GLN A 413 -10.15 18.61 44.72
CA GLN A 413 -10.24 20.01 45.12
C GLN A 413 -9.55 20.20 46.46
#